data_AF-A0A8S9T574-F1
#
_entry.id   AF-A0A8S9T574-F1
#
_cell.length_a   1.000
_cell.length_b   1.000
_cell.length_c   1.000
_cell.angle_alpha   90.00
_cell.angle_beta   90.00
_cell.angle_gamma   90.00
#
_symmetry.space_group_name_H-M   'P 1'
#
loop_
_entity.id
_entity.type
_entity.pdbx_description
1 polymer ?
#
loop_
_entity_poly.entity_id
_entity_poly.type
_entity_poly.pdbx_seq_one_letter_code
_entity_poly.pdbx_strand_id
1 'polypeptide(L)'
;MPQLQAFASNEQILAQREFNQYVEAQANAIAPEAPGDSFGNLALASQNILVHAMMLAQQKEHLSKSEYKKWLLQRGWKNEDRKYLKVAEAFGHFASQDLAKIEPATLFRLANNPKKYQSVIDQLRSLTEINQSAVRDLIAQQQQPKEPKPEQPSIWRRTKNGGRYCQIPPIQEEGEQTGTALQKMMDEEGLTAQRIVAEAIALRQAYKEGRLVLVESFKQPSEEEVWVGDNTDANTEGEWTFEPAPEKDDCMEDDDVVVESKPERGTLSPVELLIETFQNATTWEEIRVAVAVREDCKQEAWQALTPVEKKRVRTLMPIEVKKLKEAKKAGLIVDFQELREGVYQVRRMGNVLGEVVSASRLDAFLAQLRGGGQSFA
;
A
#
# COMPACT_ATOMS: atom_id res chain seq x y z
N MET A 1 52.42 -56.88 32.29
CA MET A 1 51.14 -57.49 32.72
C MET A 1 50.90 -57.12 34.18
N PRO A 2 49.66 -56.88 34.63
CA PRO A 2 48.42 -56.78 33.85
C PRO A 2 48.06 -55.34 33.46
N GLN A 3 46.99 -55.15 32.68
CA GLN A 3 46.32 -53.87 32.49
C GLN A 3 45.19 -53.75 33.53
N LEU A 4 44.99 -52.55 34.10
CA LEU A 4 43.75 -52.24 34.81
C LEU A 4 42.75 -51.66 33.81
N GLN A 5 41.93 -52.52 33.20
CA GLN A 5 40.74 -52.07 32.50
C GLN A 5 39.74 -51.52 33.53
N ALA A 6 39.37 -50.25 33.38
CA ALA A 6 38.29 -49.66 34.15
C ALA A 6 36.96 -50.22 33.63
N PHE A 7 36.40 -51.21 34.35
CA PHE A 7 35.05 -51.67 34.10
C PHE A 7 34.06 -50.56 34.49
N ALA A 8 33.50 -49.88 33.49
CA ALA A 8 32.33 -49.01 33.70
C ALA A 8 31.23 -49.85 34.35
N SER A 9 30.60 -49.34 35.41
CA SER A 9 29.57 -50.10 36.12
C SER A 9 28.35 -50.31 35.22
N ASN A 10 27.62 -51.41 35.42
CA ASN A 10 26.44 -51.73 34.60
C ASN A 10 25.40 -50.59 34.60
N GLU A 11 25.33 -49.81 35.68
CA GLU A 11 24.49 -48.61 35.80
C GLU A 11 24.94 -47.48 34.85
N GLN A 12 26.26 -47.27 34.66
CA GLN A 12 26.78 -46.30 33.68
C GLN A 12 26.49 -46.74 32.24
N ILE A 13 26.59 -48.04 31.96
CA ILE A 13 26.26 -48.61 30.65
C ILE A 13 24.75 -48.49 30.38
N LEU A 14 23.91 -48.71 31.39
CA LEU A 14 22.46 -48.53 31.30
C LEU A 14 22.08 -47.05 31.10
N ALA A 15 22.60 -46.15 31.93
CA ALA A 15 22.33 -44.72 31.83
C ALA A 15 22.80 -44.11 30.50
N GLN A 16 23.96 -44.54 29.97
CA GLN A 16 24.40 -44.11 28.65
C GLN A 16 23.49 -44.64 27.54
N ARG A 17 22.93 -45.84 27.69
CA ARG A 17 21.96 -46.42 26.74
C ARG A 17 20.62 -45.68 26.76
N GLU A 18 20.10 -45.39 27.94
CA GLU A 18 18.88 -44.60 28.14
C GLU A 18 19.05 -43.17 27.64
N PHE A 19 20.19 -42.53 27.89
CA PHE A 19 20.53 -41.23 27.34
C PHE A 19 20.61 -41.25 25.82
N ASN A 20 21.25 -42.26 25.22
CA ASN A 20 21.32 -42.40 23.76
C ASN A 20 19.92 -42.62 23.16
N GLN A 21 19.07 -43.44 23.78
CA GLN A 21 17.67 -43.63 23.36
C GLN A 21 16.84 -42.34 23.50
N TYR A 22 17.07 -41.54 24.53
CA TYR A 22 16.46 -40.23 24.69
C TYR A 22 16.92 -39.24 23.61
N VAL A 23 18.21 -39.26 23.25
CA VAL A 23 18.76 -38.45 22.15
C VAL A 23 18.23 -38.90 20.80
N GLU A 24 18.07 -40.20 20.55
CA GLU A 24 17.43 -40.73 19.34
C GLU A 24 15.93 -40.38 19.29
N ALA A 25 15.21 -40.45 20.42
CA ALA A 25 13.81 -40.03 20.50
C ALA A 25 13.64 -38.53 20.26
N GLN A 26 14.51 -37.69 20.85
CA GLN A 26 14.60 -36.24 20.56
C GLN A 26 14.91 -36.00 19.08
N ALA A 27 15.92 -36.68 18.51
CA ALA A 27 16.30 -36.51 17.10
C ALA A 27 15.17 -36.91 16.15
N ASN A 28 14.44 -37.99 16.42
CA ASN A 28 13.29 -38.40 15.61
C ASN A 28 12.04 -37.52 15.82
N ALA A 29 11.90 -36.85 16.97
CA ALA A 29 10.84 -35.87 17.21
C ALA A 29 11.16 -34.45 16.69
N ILE A 30 12.44 -34.15 16.47
CA ILE A 30 12.94 -32.85 15.94
C ILE A 30 13.27 -32.95 14.45
N ALA A 31 13.44 -34.17 13.90
CA ALA A 31 13.54 -34.41 12.47
C ALA A 31 12.37 -33.72 11.76
N PRO A 32 12.61 -32.70 10.90
CA PRO A 32 11.56 -32.23 10.03
C PRO A 32 11.16 -33.41 9.15
N GLU A 33 9.87 -33.70 9.04
CA GLU A 33 9.41 -34.78 8.17
C GLU A 33 10.03 -34.59 6.77
N ALA A 34 10.67 -35.65 6.26
CA ALA A 34 11.26 -35.65 4.94
C ALA A 34 10.22 -35.11 3.95
N PRO A 35 10.57 -34.22 3.00
CA PRO A 35 9.62 -33.30 2.35
C PRO A 35 8.59 -34.02 1.47
N GLY A 36 7.59 -34.60 2.14
CA GLY A 36 6.43 -35.25 1.55
C GLY A 36 5.65 -34.23 0.74
N ASP A 37 5.13 -34.69 -0.40
CA ASP A 37 4.67 -33.86 -1.50
C ASP A 37 4.06 -32.53 -1.04
N SER A 38 4.70 -31.42 -1.41
CA SER A 38 4.21 -30.08 -1.03
C SER A 38 2.77 -29.82 -1.51
N PHE A 39 2.30 -30.61 -2.48
CA PHE A 39 0.92 -30.68 -2.96
C PHE A 39 -0.04 -31.41 -2.00
N GLY A 40 0.42 -32.43 -1.28
CA GLY A 40 -0.35 -33.09 -0.23
C GLY A 40 -0.62 -32.17 0.96
N ASN A 41 0.40 -31.42 1.39
CA ASN A 41 0.25 -30.35 2.39
C ASN A 41 -0.74 -29.26 1.95
N LEU A 42 -0.75 -28.90 0.66
CA LEU A 42 -1.70 -27.95 0.08
C LEU A 42 -3.14 -28.51 0.06
N ALA A 43 -3.32 -29.78 -0.31
CA ALA A 43 -4.62 -30.43 -0.34
C ALA A 43 -5.22 -30.57 1.08
N LEU A 44 -4.39 -30.96 2.05
CA LEU A 44 -4.76 -31.01 3.47
C LEU A 44 -5.15 -29.62 3.99
N ALA A 45 -4.44 -28.56 3.60
CA ALA A 45 -4.82 -27.19 3.95
C ALA A 45 -6.20 -26.78 3.38
N SER A 46 -6.49 -27.10 2.11
CA SER A 46 -7.81 -26.86 1.50
C SER A 46 -8.93 -27.66 2.20
N GLN A 47 -8.70 -28.95 2.47
CA GLN A 47 -9.65 -29.79 3.20
C GLN A 47 -9.93 -29.24 4.61
N ASN A 48 -8.89 -28.85 5.34
CA ASN A 48 -9.02 -28.26 6.67
C ASN A 48 -9.79 -26.93 6.66
N ILE A 49 -9.59 -26.08 5.65
CA ILE A 49 -10.36 -24.84 5.48
C ILE A 49 -11.84 -25.11 5.23
N LEU A 50 -12.16 -26.12 4.42
CA LEU A 50 -13.54 -26.54 4.14
C LEU A 50 -14.20 -27.13 5.39
N VAL A 51 -13.55 -28.06 6.09
CA VAL A 51 -14.06 -28.65 7.35
C VAL A 51 -14.27 -27.57 8.41
N HIS A 52 -13.33 -26.62 8.55
CA HIS A 52 -13.47 -25.50 9.47
C HIS A 52 -14.63 -24.55 9.09
N ALA A 53 -14.82 -24.27 7.80
CA ALA A 53 -15.94 -23.48 7.30
C ALA A 53 -17.29 -24.13 7.61
N MET A 54 -17.46 -25.43 7.31
CA MET A 54 -18.67 -26.20 7.63
C MET A 54 -18.97 -26.17 9.14
N MET A 55 -17.95 -26.41 9.98
CA MET A 55 -18.07 -26.38 11.44
C MET A 55 -18.49 -24.98 11.94
N LEU A 56 -17.91 -23.89 11.40
CA LEU A 56 -18.32 -22.53 11.75
C LEU A 56 -19.77 -22.22 11.37
N ALA A 57 -20.26 -22.75 10.25
CA ALA A 57 -21.66 -22.60 9.85
C ALA A 57 -22.60 -23.35 10.79
N GLN A 58 -22.30 -24.62 11.11
CA GLN A 58 -23.09 -25.43 12.03
C GLN A 58 -23.15 -24.82 13.46
N GLN A 59 -22.02 -24.33 13.97
CA GLN A 59 -21.99 -23.63 15.27
C GLN A 59 -22.79 -22.33 15.25
N LYS A 60 -22.88 -21.65 14.11
CA LYS A 60 -23.68 -20.42 13.93
C LYS A 60 -25.18 -20.70 13.80
N GLU A 61 -25.57 -21.90 13.40
CA GLU A 61 -26.97 -22.35 13.35
C GLU A 61 -27.49 -22.73 14.74
N HIS A 62 -26.68 -23.42 15.55
CA HIS A 62 -27.09 -23.88 16.89
C HIS A 62 -26.94 -22.83 18.01
N LEU A 63 -26.08 -21.82 17.86
CA LEU A 63 -25.84 -20.77 18.87
C LEU A 63 -26.60 -19.48 18.56
N SER A 64 -27.08 -18.77 19.59
CA SER A 64 -27.64 -17.44 19.37
C SER A 64 -26.58 -16.44 18.87
N LYS A 65 -27.03 -15.35 18.25
CA LYS A 65 -26.17 -14.26 17.74
C LYS A 65 -25.28 -13.61 18.82
N SER A 66 -25.58 -13.81 20.10
CA SER A 66 -24.77 -13.34 21.24
C SER A 66 -23.73 -14.38 21.64
N GLU A 67 -24.15 -15.63 21.81
CA GLU A 67 -23.29 -16.75 22.21
C GLU A 67 -22.22 -17.05 21.15
N TYR A 68 -22.60 -17.05 19.87
CA TYR A 68 -21.66 -17.22 18.75
C TYR A 68 -20.55 -16.15 18.75
N LYS A 69 -20.89 -14.88 19.03
CA LYS A 69 -19.90 -13.80 19.17
C LYS A 69 -18.99 -14.02 20.38
N LYS A 70 -19.55 -14.44 21.52
CA LYS A 70 -18.78 -14.74 22.74
C LYS A 70 -17.80 -15.90 22.50
N TRP A 71 -18.24 -16.94 21.79
CA TRP A 71 -17.46 -18.12 21.42
C TRP A 71 -16.32 -17.79 20.43
N LEU A 72 -16.58 -16.94 19.43
CA LEU A 72 -15.51 -16.42 18.55
C LEU A 72 -14.47 -15.62 19.35
N LEU A 73 -14.90 -14.71 20.22
CA LEU A 73 -14.01 -13.89 21.06
C LEU A 73 -13.17 -14.75 22.01
N GLN A 74 -13.73 -15.81 22.60
CA GLN A 74 -13.00 -16.80 23.40
C GLN A 74 -11.91 -17.53 22.61
N ARG A 75 -12.05 -17.63 21.29
CA ARG A 75 -11.05 -18.20 20.37
C ARG A 75 -10.14 -17.14 19.73
N GLY A 76 -10.24 -15.87 20.17
CA GLY A 76 -9.45 -14.74 19.66
C GLY A 76 -9.94 -14.14 18.33
N TRP A 77 -11.09 -14.60 17.81
CA TRP A 77 -11.66 -14.14 16.54
C TRP A 77 -12.65 -12.99 16.75
N LYS A 78 -12.68 -12.05 15.81
CA LYS A 78 -13.53 -10.84 15.83
C LYS A 78 -14.51 -10.78 14.65
N ASN A 79 -14.02 -11.00 13.42
CA ASN A 79 -14.80 -10.89 12.16
C ASN A 79 -14.24 -11.78 11.01
N GLU A 80 -13.24 -12.61 11.31
CA GLU A 80 -12.54 -13.46 10.35
C GLU A 80 -13.45 -14.59 9.84
N ASP A 81 -14.38 -15.03 10.68
CA ASP A 81 -15.45 -16.01 10.42
C ASP A 81 -16.20 -15.71 9.12
N ARG A 82 -16.48 -14.43 8.84
CA ARG A 82 -17.23 -13.97 7.66
C ARG A 82 -16.68 -14.49 6.33
N LYS A 83 -15.36 -14.74 6.24
CA LYS A 83 -14.72 -15.30 5.04
C LYS A 83 -14.96 -16.80 4.89
N TYR A 84 -14.95 -17.53 6.01
CA TYR A 84 -15.19 -18.98 6.05
C TYR A 84 -16.68 -19.32 5.94
N LEU A 85 -17.56 -18.52 6.53
CA LEU A 85 -19.01 -18.69 6.38
C LEU A 85 -19.46 -18.58 4.92
N LYS A 86 -18.88 -17.68 4.12
CA LYS A 86 -19.09 -17.66 2.67
C LYS A 86 -18.58 -18.91 1.95
N VAL A 87 -17.49 -19.52 2.43
CA VAL A 87 -16.97 -20.79 1.88
C VAL A 87 -17.95 -21.92 2.18
N ALA A 88 -18.54 -21.96 3.38
CA ALA A 88 -19.61 -22.92 3.71
C ALA A 88 -20.90 -22.66 2.91
N GLU A 89 -21.29 -21.39 2.72
CA GLU A 89 -22.44 -21.00 1.89
C GLU A 89 -22.26 -21.40 0.42
N ALA A 90 -21.08 -21.17 -0.14
CA ALA A 90 -20.75 -21.50 -1.53
C ALA A 90 -20.56 -23.01 -1.78
N PHE A 91 -19.94 -23.73 -0.84
CA PHE A 91 -19.51 -25.11 -1.04
C PHE A 91 -20.22 -26.14 -0.14
N GLY A 92 -21.27 -25.74 0.59
CA GLY A 92 -22.04 -26.59 1.51
C GLY A 92 -22.65 -27.87 0.93
N HIS A 93 -22.65 -28.01 -0.40
CA HIS A 93 -23.17 -29.16 -1.14
C HIS A 93 -22.08 -30.13 -1.66
N PHE A 94 -20.79 -29.88 -1.38
CA PHE A 94 -19.67 -30.72 -1.79
C PHE A 94 -19.03 -31.39 -0.56
N ALA A 95 -18.43 -32.58 -0.72
CA ALA A 95 -17.58 -33.11 0.34
C ALA A 95 -16.26 -32.31 0.39
N SER A 96 -15.68 -32.20 1.59
CA SER A 96 -14.40 -31.49 1.77
C SER A 96 -13.21 -32.18 1.09
N GLN A 97 -13.38 -33.43 0.66
CA GLN A 97 -12.39 -34.21 -0.09
C GLN A 97 -12.42 -33.88 -1.58
N ASP A 98 -13.61 -33.76 -2.19
CA ASP A 98 -13.79 -33.48 -3.63
C ASP A 98 -13.08 -32.19 -4.05
N LEU A 99 -13.16 -31.17 -3.20
CA LEU A 99 -12.58 -29.86 -3.42
C LEU A 99 -11.13 -29.72 -2.91
N ALA A 100 -10.54 -30.76 -2.32
CA ALA A 100 -9.19 -30.69 -1.74
C ALA A 100 -8.10 -30.42 -2.80
N LYS A 101 -8.33 -30.81 -4.07
CA LYS A 101 -7.42 -30.54 -5.20
C LYS A 101 -7.53 -29.10 -5.78
N ILE A 102 -8.24 -28.20 -5.11
CA ILE A 102 -8.32 -26.76 -5.41
C ILE A 102 -7.38 -26.00 -4.45
N GLU A 103 -6.71 -24.94 -4.92
CA GLU A 103 -5.91 -24.07 -4.03
C GLU A 103 -6.81 -23.30 -3.02
N PRO A 104 -6.38 -23.07 -1.77
CA PRO A 104 -7.12 -22.25 -0.80
C PRO A 104 -7.47 -20.86 -1.32
N ALA A 105 -6.54 -20.24 -2.05
CA ALA A 105 -6.72 -18.93 -2.67
C ALA A 105 -7.73 -18.93 -3.84
N THR A 106 -8.06 -20.09 -4.41
CA THR A 106 -9.17 -20.24 -5.38
C THR A 106 -10.49 -20.42 -4.66
N LEU A 107 -10.55 -21.27 -3.62
CA LEU A 107 -11.77 -21.47 -2.80
C LEU A 107 -12.30 -20.14 -2.25
N PHE A 108 -11.44 -19.34 -1.62
CA PHE A 108 -11.84 -18.01 -1.12
C PHE A 108 -12.20 -17.02 -2.24
N ARG A 109 -11.63 -17.13 -3.44
CA ARG A 109 -11.88 -16.23 -4.58
C ARG A 109 -13.27 -16.45 -5.18
N LEU A 110 -13.65 -17.72 -5.34
CA LEU A 110 -14.99 -18.16 -5.74
C LEU A 110 -16.02 -17.70 -4.69
N ALA A 111 -15.86 -18.17 -3.44
CA ALA A 111 -16.81 -17.93 -2.35
C ALA A 111 -17.00 -16.44 -1.99
N ASN A 112 -15.98 -15.58 -2.14
CA ASN A 112 -16.15 -14.17 -1.83
C ASN A 112 -16.95 -13.38 -2.88
N ASN A 113 -17.10 -13.91 -4.10
CA ASN A 113 -17.70 -13.21 -5.25
C ASN A 113 -18.80 -14.05 -5.93
N PRO A 114 -19.84 -14.53 -5.20
CA PRO A 114 -20.84 -15.46 -5.74
C PRO A 114 -21.52 -14.89 -6.99
N LYS A 115 -21.90 -13.60 -7.00
CA LYS A 115 -22.48 -12.90 -8.17
C LYS A 115 -21.66 -13.01 -9.47
N LYS A 116 -20.35 -13.29 -9.39
CA LYS A 116 -19.47 -13.48 -10.56
C LYS A 116 -19.20 -14.95 -10.88
N TYR A 117 -19.16 -15.82 -9.86
CA TYR A 117 -18.68 -17.19 -9.99
C TYR A 117 -19.72 -18.28 -9.64
N GLN A 118 -20.98 -17.93 -9.36
CA GLN A 118 -22.02 -18.90 -9.04
C GLN A 118 -22.14 -19.97 -10.14
N SER A 119 -22.18 -19.55 -11.41
CA SER A 119 -22.21 -20.49 -12.53
C SER A 119 -20.98 -21.41 -12.60
N VAL A 120 -19.79 -20.97 -12.15
CA VAL A 120 -18.62 -21.88 -12.00
C VAL A 120 -18.89 -22.91 -10.92
N ILE A 121 -19.36 -22.45 -9.74
CA ILE A 121 -19.62 -23.30 -8.57
C ILE A 121 -20.72 -24.34 -8.89
N ASP A 122 -21.74 -23.95 -9.66
CA ASP A 122 -22.78 -24.87 -10.12
C ASP A 122 -22.24 -25.88 -11.14
N GLN A 123 -21.39 -25.45 -12.08
CA GLN A 123 -20.71 -26.32 -13.06
C GLN A 123 -19.73 -27.32 -12.42
N LEU A 124 -19.13 -26.99 -11.27
CA LEU A 124 -18.29 -27.95 -10.53
C LEU A 124 -19.07 -29.20 -10.11
N ARG A 125 -20.40 -29.13 -9.94
CA ARG A 125 -21.24 -30.30 -9.60
C ARG A 125 -21.37 -31.31 -10.73
N SER A 126 -21.08 -30.95 -11.98
CA SER A 126 -21.12 -31.84 -13.14
C SER A 126 -19.75 -32.39 -13.55
N LEU A 127 -18.68 -32.09 -12.81
CA LEU A 127 -17.35 -32.65 -13.05
C LEU A 127 -17.14 -33.95 -12.27
N THR A 128 -16.60 -34.97 -12.93
CA THR A 128 -16.24 -36.26 -12.30
C THR A 128 -14.97 -36.18 -11.45
N GLU A 129 -14.06 -35.27 -11.78
CA GLU A 129 -12.92 -34.90 -10.94
C GLU A 129 -12.82 -33.37 -10.88
N ILE A 130 -12.83 -32.83 -9.65
CA ILE A 130 -12.66 -31.39 -9.42
C ILE A 130 -11.18 -31.14 -9.10
N ASN A 131 -10.51 -30.32 -9.91
CA ASN A 131 -9.12 -29.93 -9.69
C ASN A 131 -8.87 -28.46 -10.07
N GLN A 132 -7.75 -27.91 -9.58
CA GLN A 132 -7.36 -26.51 -9.78
C GLN A 132 -7.26 -26.09 -11.26
N SER A 133 -6.94 -26.98 -12.20
CA SER A 133 -6.98 -26.73 -13.65
C SER A 133 -8.41 -26.52 -14.15
N ALA A 134 -9.31 -27.49 -13.92
CA ALA A 134 -10.70 -27.40 -14.36
C ALA A 134 -11.42 -26.14 -13.82
N VAL A 135 -11.13 -25.73 -12.58
CA VAL A 135 -11.64 -24.47 -12.01
C VAL A 135 -11.12 -23.24 -12.77
N ARG A 136 -9.84 -23.23 -13.17
CA ARG A 136 -9.26 -22.13 -13.97
C ARG A 136 -9.88 -22.10 -15.37
N ASP A 137 -10.13 -23.25 -15.98
CA ASP A 137 -10.71 -23.36 -17.32
C ASP A 137 -12.18 -22.88 -17.34
N LEU A 138 -12.99 -23.24 -16.34
CA LEU A 138 -14.35 -22.70 -16.20
C LEU A 138 -14.35 -21.17 -15.94
N ILE A 139 -13.38 -20.66 -15.16
CA ILE A 139 -13.18 -19.20 -14.97
C ILE A 139 -12.74 -18.51 -16.27
N ALA A 140 -12.02 -19.20 -17.16
CA ALA A 140 -11.66 -18.69 -18.47
C ALA A 140 -12.87 -18.67 -19.42
N GLN A 141 -13.65 -19.75 -19.48
CA GLN A 141 -14.85 -19.86 -20.32
C GLN A 141 -15.92 -18.81 -19.96
N GLN A 142 -16.02 -18.40 -18.69
CA GLN A 142 -16.95 -17.34 -18.26
C GLN A 142 -16.40 -15.91 -18.44
N GLN A 143 -15.16 -15.75 -18.91
CA GLN A 143 -14.69 -14.46 -19.42
C GLN A 143 -15.09 -14.37 -20.89
N GLN A 144 -16.20 -13.67 -21.16
CA GLN A 144 -16.58 -13.28 -22.52
C GLN A 144 -15.35 -12.69 -23.25
N PRO A 145 -15.11 -13.05 -24.53
CA PRO A 145 -14.09 -12.43 -25.34
C PRO A 145 -14.26 -10.92 -25.30
N LYS A 146 -13.32 -10.25 -24.64
CA LYS A 146 -13.42 -8.82 -24.37
C LYS A 146 -13.08 -8.10 -25.66
N GLU A 147 -14.12 -7.75 -26.43
CA GLU A 147 -13.98 -7.03 -27.70
C GLU A 147 -12.95 -5.91 -27.55
N PRO A 148 -11.92 -5.84 -28.42
CA PRO A 148 -10.91 -4.80 -28.35
C PRO A 148 -11.61 -3.47 -28.60
N LYS A 149 -11.78 -2.68 -27.54
CA LYS A 149 -12.40 -1.36 -27.64
C LYS A 149 -11.60 -0.56 -28.67
N PRO A 150 -12.26 0.09 -29.65
CA PRO A 150 -11.56 0.80 -30.70
C PRO A 150 -10.64 1.86 -30.08
N GLU A 151 -9.32 1.66 -30.26
CA GLU A 151 -8.29 2.47 -29.61
C GLU A 151 -8.15 3.82 -30.31
N GLN A 152 -9.11 4.73 -30.07
CA GLN A 152 -8.80 6.14 -30.17
C GLN A 152 -7.69 6.45 -29.15
N PRO A 153 -6.51 6.94 -29.57
CA PRO A 153 -5.35 7.11 -28.69
C PRO A 153 -5.60 8.25 -27.69
N SER A 154 -6.22 7.90 -26.56
CA SER A 154 -6.57 8.89 -25.55
C SER A 154 -5.31 9.34 -24.81
N ILE A 155 -5.02 10.64 -24.87
CA ILE A 155 -3.97 11.28 -24.05
C ILE A 155 -4.36 11.37 -22.56
N TRP A 156 -5.59 11.02 -22.18
CA TRP A 156 -6.04 11.09 -20.80
C TRP A 156 -5.51 9.92 -19.94
N ARG A 157 -5.09 10.25 -18.73
CA ARG A 157 -4.63 9.32 -17.68
C ARG A 157 -5.38 9.62 -16.39
N ARG A 158 -5.37 8.68 -15.44
CA ARG A 158 -5.96 8.84 -14.10
C ARG A 158 -4.86 8.88 -13.04
N THR A 159 -4.98 9.79 -12.09
CA THR A 159 -4.15 9.78 -10.87
C THR A 159 -4.64 8.70 -9.92
N LYS A 160 -3.81 8.37 -8.91
CA LYS A 160 -4.20 7.46 -7.80
C LYS A 160 -5.45 7.95 -7.05
N ASN A 161 -5.71 9.26 -7.08
CA ASN A 161 -6.80 9.92 -6.36
C ASN A 161 -8.07 10.10 -7.25
N GLY A 162 -8.13 9.45 -8.42
CA GLY A 162 -9.29 9.46 -9.32
C GLY A 162 -9.40 10.66 -10.27
N GLY A 163 -8.70 11.77 -9.98
CA GLY A 163 -8.54 12.91 -10.89
C GLY A 163 -7.89 12.53 -12.23
N ARG A 164 -8.11 13.35 -13.27
CA ARG A 164 -7.55 13.11 -14.61
C ARG A 164 -6.42 14.09 -14.92
N TYR A 165 -5.46 13.65 -15.71
CA TYR A 165 -4.42 14.49 -16.32
C TYR A 165 -4.21 14.08 -17.78
N CYS A 166 -3.73 14.99 -18.62
CA CYS A 166 -3.28 14.66 -19.97
C CYS A 166 -1.79 14.28 -19.95
N GLN A 167 -1.43 13.33 -20.81
CA GLN A 167 -0.06 12.93 -21.09
C GLN A 167 0.10 12.87 -22.61
N ILE A 168 0.80 13.85 -23.18
CA ILE A 168 1.17 13.86 -24.58
C ILE A 168 2.28 12.81 -24.78
N PRO A 169 2.23 11.95 -25.81
CA PRO A 169 3.36 11.07 -26.16
C PRO A 169 4.62 11.86 -26.52
N PRO A 170 5.81 11.23 -26.57
CA PRO A 170 7.01 11.87 -27.10
C PRO A 170 6.78 12.42 -28.51
N ILE A 171 7.04 13.70 -28.71
CA ILE A 171 7.02 14.34 -30.02
C ILE A 171 8.37 14.07 -30.67
N GLN A 172 8.37 13.38 -31.82
CA GLN A 172 9.55 13.08 -32.61
C GLN A 172 9.40 13.74 -33.98
N GLU A 173 10.19 14.79 -34.22
CA GLU A 173 10.20 15.59 -35.44
C GLU A 173 11.64 15.68 -35.96
N GLU A 174 11.87 15.39 -37.24
CA GLU A 174 13.22 15.38 -37.83
C GLU A 174 13.93 16.75 -37.76
N GLY A 175 13.17 17.84 -37.68
CA GLY A 175 13.70 19.20 -37.55
C GLY A 175 13.66 19.78 -36.12
N GLU A 176 13.24 19.00 -35.12
CA GLU A 176 13.17 19.38 -33.68
C GLU A 176 12.45 20.72 -33.37
N GLN A 177 11.60 21.19 -34.28
CA GLN A 177 11.08 22.57 -34.28
C GLN A 177 10.14 22.84 -33.11
N THR A 178 9.17 21.95 -32.83
CA THR A 178 8.24 22.11 -31.71
C THR A 178 8.98 22.13 -30.37
N GLY A 179 10.01 21.31 -30.20
CA GLY A 179 10.83 21.27 -28.97
C GLY A 179 11.67 22.53 -28.80
N THR A 180 12.40 22.93 -29.85
CA THR A 180 13.27 24.11 -29.84
C THR A 180 12.49 25.40 -29.61
N ALA A 181 11.35 25.56 -30.28
CA ALA A 181 10.49 26.73 -30.10
C ALA A 181 9.86 26.77 -28.70
N LEU A 182 9.40 25.63 -28.16
CA LEU A 182 8.85 25.56 -26.81
C LEU A 182 9.88 25.91 -25.74
N GLN A 183 11.11 25.40 -25.86
CA GLN A 183 12.20 25.74 -24.95
C GLN A 183 12.55 27.24 -25.03
N LYS A 184 12.65 27.80 -26.24
CA LYS A 184 12.91 29.24 -26.45
C LYS A 184 11.85 30.12 -25.78
N MET A 185 10.56 29.81 -25.94
CA MET A 185 9.47 30.54 -25.28
C MET A 185 9.54 30.42 -23.75
N MET A 186 9.92 29.26 -23.20
CA MET A 186 10.14 29.11 -21.75
C MET A 186 11.30 29.98 -21.23
N ASP A 187 12.40 30.06 -21.99
CA ASP A 187 13.61 30.79 -21.59
C ASP A 187 13.49 32.32 -21.79
N GLU A 188 12.79 32.77 -22.83
CA GLU A 188 12.62 34.20 -23.14
C GLU A 188 11.43 34.84 -22.40
N GLU A 189 10.32 34.12 -22.23
CA GLU A 189 9.09 34.65 -21.61
C GLU A 189 8.96 34.28 -20.12
N GLY A 190 9.81 33.37 -19.62
CA GLY A 190 9.74 32.84 -18.25
C GLY A 190 8.50 31.98 -17.97
N LEU A 191 7.72 31.64 -19.00
CA LEU A 191 6.49 30.85 -18.87
C LEU A 191 6.79 29.35 -18.76
N THR A 192 5.87 28.61 -18.14
CA THR A 192 5.95 27.14 -18.13
C THR A 192 5.39 26.56 -19.43
N ALA A 193 5.93 25.42 -19.88
CA ALA A 193 5.38 24.67 -21.02
C ALA A 193 3.86 24.43 -20.92
N GLN A 194 3.32 24.24 -19.71
CA GLN A 194 1.87 24.07 -19.49
C GLN A 194 1.08 25.33 -19.86
N ARG A 195 1.61 26.53 -19.57
CA ARG A 195 0.97 27.81 -19.92
C ARG A 195 1.04 28.06 -21.42
N ILE A 196 2.22 27.90 -22.01
CA ILE A 196 2.46 28.09 -23.46
C ILE A 196 1.55 27.15 -24.28
N VAL A 197 1.45 25.87 -23.88
CA VAL A 197 0.54 24.90 -24.53
C VAL A 197 -0.93 25.27 -24.36
N ALA A 198 -1.34 25.80 -23.19
CA ALA A 198 -2.72 26.24 -22.99
C ALA A 198 -3.09 27.43 -23.88
N GLU A 199 -2.20 28.41 -24.04
CA GLU A 199 -2.40 29.57 -24.91
C GLU A 199 -2.37 29.19 -26.40
N ALA A 200 -1.44 28.33 -26.82
CA ALA A 200 -1.41 27.78 -28.18
C ALA A 200 -2.70 26.98 -28.52
N ILE A 201 -3.27 26.26 -27.56
CA ILE A 201 -4.59 25.60 -27.72
C ILE A 201 -5.71 26.64 -27.85
N ALA A 202 -5.72 27.70 -27.04
CA ALA A 202 -6.72 28.75 -27.09
C ALA A 202 -6.68 29.54 -28.43
N LEU A 203 -5.48 29.88 -28.93
CA LEU A 203 -5.29 30.49 -30.24
C LEU A 203 -5.80 29.57 -31.36
N ARG A 204 -5.48 28.27 -31.29
CA ARG A 204 -5.96 27.27 -32.26
C ARG A 204 -7.47 27.04 -32.21
N GLN A 205 -8.11 27.23 -31.06
CA GLN A 205 -9.57 27.25 -30.93
C GLN A 205 -10.16 28.52 -31.55
N ALA A 206 -9.67 29.70 -31.19
CA ALA A 206 -10.12 30.97 -31.74
C ALA A 206 -10.01 31.03 -33.28
N TYR A 207 -8.93 30.51 -33.87
CA TYR A 207 -8.79 30.37 -35.32
C TYR A 207 -9.84 29.44 -35.93
N LYS A 208 -10.07 28.25 -35.34
CA LYS A 208 -11.10 27.31 -35.80
C LYS A 208 -12.53 27.82 -35.67
N GLU A 209 -12.76 28.71 -34.73
CA GLU A 209 -14.05 29.36 -34.47
C GLU A 209 -14.25 30.63 -35.32
N GLY A 210 -13.31 30.96 -36.22
CA GLY A 210 -13.37 32.16 -37.06
C GLY A 210 -13.13 33.47 -36.31
N ARG A 211 -12.73 33.41 -35.03
CA ARG A 211 -12.39 34.59 -34.20
C ARG A 211 -11.01 35.16 -34.50
N LEU A 212 -10.19 34.47 -35.28
CA LEU A 212 -8.93 34.96 -35.86
C LEU A 212 -8.96 34.71 -37.37
N VAL A 213 -8.75 35.76 -38.16
CA VAL A 213 -8.59 35.70 -39.62
C VAL A 213 -7.11 35.81 -39.96
N LEU A 214 -6.62 34.94 -40.84
CA LEU A 214 -5.25 35.04 -41.34
C LEU A 214 -5.15 36.21 -42.33
N VAL A 215 -4.55 37.32 -41.91
CA VAL A 215 -4.25 38.44 -42.80
C VAL A 215 -2.96 38.14 -43.55
N GLU A 216 -3.08 37.66 -44.78
CA GLU A 216 -1.93 37.56 -45.69
C GLU A 216 -1.44 38.97 -46.06
N SER A 217 -0.25 39.32 -45.58
CA SER A 217 0.37 40.62 -45.87
C SER A 217 0.92 40.64 -47.29
N PHE A 218 0.10 41.12 -48.22
CA PHE A 218 0.54 41.44 -49.58
C PHE A 218 1.74 42.40 -49.52
N LYS A 219 2.91 41.94 -49.99
CA LYS A 219 4.04 42.82 -50.25
C LYS A 219 3.67 43.80 -51.35
N GLN A 220 3.46 45.07 -51.01
CA GLN A 220 3.60 46.14 -51.99
C GLN A 220 5.09 46.24 -52.40
N PRO A 221 5.41 46.44 -53.68
CA PRO A 221 6.76 46.76 -54.12
C PRO A 221 7.15 48.18 -53.68
N SER A 222 8.44 48.45 -53.73
CA SER A 222 9.04 49.76 -53.47
C SER A 222 8.61 50.83 -54.47
N GLU A 223 8.47 52.07 -53.99
CA GLU A 223 9.26 53.21 -54.49
C GLU A 223 9.26 54.35 -53.46
N GLU A 224 10.31 55.17 -53.50
CA GLU A 224 10.49 56.34 -52.61
C GLU A 224 10.05 57.61 -53.36
N GLU A 225 9.31 58.53 -52.70
CA GLU A 225 9.54 59.96 -52.89
C GLU A 225 8.99 60.79 -51.71
N VAL A 226 9.46 62.04 -51.61
CA VAL A 226 9.33 62.96 -50.45
C VAL A 226 8.90 64.32 -51.05
N TRP A 227 7.98 65.12 -50.50
CA TRP A 227 8.12 65.96 -49.31
C TRP A 227 6.78 66.59 -48.85
N VAL A 228 6.60 66.65 -47.52
CA VAL A 228 5.99 67.71 -46.68
C VAL A 228 4.81 68.55 -47.20
N GLY A 229 3.71 68.52 -46.44
CA GLY A 229 2.72 69.60 -46.29
C GLY A 229 2.35 69.74 -44.80
N ASP A 230 2.03 70.96 -44.33
CA ASP A 230 2.03 71.33 -42.90
C ASP A 230 0.65 71.83 -42.40
N ASN A 231 0.26 71.44 -41.17
CA ASN A 231 -0.89 71.90 -40.36
C ASN A 231 -2.31 71.74 -41.00
N THR A 232 -3.45 71.60 -40.27
CA THR A 232 -3.80 71.67 -38.83
C THR A 232 -5.12 70.90 -38.59
N ASP A 233 -5.39 70.42 -37.36
CA ASP A 233 -6.68 70.27 -36.63
C ASP A 233 -7.96 69.68 -37.31
N ALA A 234 -8.84 68.88 -36.68
CA ALA A 234 -9.03 68.50 -35.26
C ALA A 234 -9.82 67.16 -35.11
N ASN A 235 -9.96 66.69 -33.85
CA ASN A 235 -10.94 65.70 -33.33
C ASN A 235 -10.76 64.22 -33.76
N THR A 236 -11.09 63.21 -32.94
CA THR A 236 -11.80 63.17 -31.63
C THR A 236 -11.22 62.08 -30.71
N GLU A 237 -11.32 62.25 -29.39
CA GLU A 237 -10.92 61.29 -28.35
C GLU A 237 -11.95 60.15 -28.15
N GLY A 238 -11.60 59.12 -27.36
CA GLY A 238 -12.53 58.04 -26.99
C GLY A 238 -11.93 56.92 -26.13
N GLU A 239 -11.88 57.11 -24.81
CA GLU A 239 -11.62 56.03 -23.85
C GLU A 239 -12.76 54.99 -23.82
N TRP A 240 -12.46 53.75 -23.46
CA TRP A 240 -13.45 52.69 -23.25
C TRP A 240 -13.40 52.13 -21.83
N THR A 241 -14.27 52.66 -20.96
CA THR A 241 -14.64 52.05 -19.68
C THR A 241 -15.80 51.08 -19.85
N PHE A 242 -15.91 50.04 -19.02
CA PHE A 242 -17.05 49.12 -19.06
C PHE A 242 -17.56 48.75 -17.66
N GLU A 243 -18.69 49.33 -17.26
CA GLU A 243 -19.60 48.79 -16.24
C GLU A 243 -20.93 48.41 -16.90
N PRO A 244 -21.58 47.32 -16.45
CA PRO A 244 -23.03 47.19 -16.48
C PRO A 244 -23.61 47.31 -15.06
N ALA A 245 -24.51 48.28 -14.87
CA ALA A 245 -25.19 48.55 -13.60
C ALA A 245 -26.42 47.62 -13.35
N PRO A 246 -26.99 47.56 -12.14
CA PRO A 246 -27.84 46.45 -11.68
C PRO A 246 -29.35 46.76 -11.61
N GLU A 247 -30.15 45.70 -11.40
CA GLU A 247 -31.46 45.78 -10.73
C GLU A 247 -31.52 44.79 -9.55
N LYS A 248 -32.57 44.88 -8.72
CA LYS A 248 -32.72 44.25 -7.40
C LYS A 248 -33.88 43.26 -7.36
N ASP A 249 -33.89 42.38 -6.35
CA ASP A 249 -35.12 41.81 -5.79
C ASP A 249 -34.94 41.59 -4.26
N ASP A 250 -36.03 41.32 -3.54
CA ASP A 250 -36.24 41.80 -2.15
C ASP A 250 -36.07 40.78 -0.99
N CYS A 251 -36.20 41.33 0.23
CA CYS A 251 -35.97 40.72 1.56
C CYS A 251 -37.26 40.13 2.20
N MET A 252 -37.26 39.36 3.31
CA MET A 252 -36.17 38.97 4.22
C MET A 252 -35.88 37.44 4.16
N GLU A 253 -36.10 36.52 5.12
CA GLU A 253 -36.65 36.49 6.51
C GLU A 253 -35.71 35.64 7.42
N ASP A 254 -35.83 35.77 8.75
CA ASP A 254 -34.99 35.07 9.75
C ASP A 254 -35.37 33.58 9.94
N ASP A 255 -34.42 32.76 10.42
CA ASP A 255 -34.76 31.66 11.35
C ASP A 255 -33.58 31.29 12.27
N ASP A 256 -33.86 31.12 13.56
CA ASP A 256 -32.87 31.03 14.65
C ASP A 256 -32.41 29.57 14.87
N VAL A 257 -31.15 29.23 14.55
CA VAL A 257 -30.57 27.94 14.95
C VAL A 257 -29.18 28.11 15.56
N VAL A 258 -29.14 28.18 16.90
CA VAL A 258 -27.91 28.09 17.69
C VAL A 258 -27.32 26.67 17.56
N VAL A 259 -26.35 26.50 16.66
CA VAL A 259 -25.51 25.30 16.58
C VAL A 259 -24.20 25.54 17.30
N GLU A 260 -23.96 24.83 18.41
CA GLU A 260 -22.69 24.86 19.12
C GLU A 260 -21.52 24.54 18.18
N SER A 261 -20.71 25.55 17.87
CA SER A 261 -19.63 25.45 16.90
C SER A 261 -18.45 24.65 17.47
N LYS A 262 -18.53 23.32 17.33
CA LYS A 262 -17.42 22.40 17.62
C LYS A 262 -16.22 22.84 16.76
N PRO A 263 -15.04 23.16 17.34
CA PRO A 263 -13.99 23.86 16.62
C PRO A 263 -13.49 23.04 15.43
N GLU A 264 -13.51 23.66 14.25
CA GLU A 264 -13.02 23.06 13.02
C GLU A 264 -11.52 22.77 13.14
N ARG A 265 -11.15 21.48 13.13
CA ARG A 265 -9.76 21.09 12.89
C ARG A 265 -9.46 21.34 11.42
N GLY A 266 -8.93 22.52 11.11
CA GLY A 266 -8.33 22.83 9.82
C GLY A 266 -7.33 21.75 9.38
N THR A 267 -7.09 21.62 8.08
CA THR A 267 -6.31 20.52 7.49
C THR A 267 -4.82 20.62 7.82
N LEU A 268 -4.45 20.23 9.04
CA LEU A 268 -3.07 20.14 9.52
C LEU A 268 -2.22 19.29 8.56
N SER A 269 -1.02 19.77 8.27
CA SER A 269 -0.07 19.13 7.36
C SER A 269 0.39 17.75 7.87
N PRO A 270 1.03 16.93 7.01
CA PRO A 270 1.57 15.64 7.42
C PRO A 270 2.54 15.72 8.62
N VAL A 271 3.32 16.80 8.69
CA VAL A 271 4.30 17.12 9.72
C VAL A 271 3.60 17.52 11.04
N GLU A 272 2.67 18.47 10.99
CA GLU A 272 2.01 19.03 12.18
C GLU A 272 1.22 17.97 12.96
N LEU A 273 0.53 17.06 12.26
CA LEU A 273 -0.17 15.93 12.88
C LEU A 273 0.80 14.94 13.57
N LEU A 274 2.03 14.82 13.09
CA LEU A 274 3.06 14.00 13.73
C LEU A 274 3.65 14.70 14.95
N ILE A 275 3.78 16.03 14.92
CA ILE A 275 4.11 16.88 16.08
C ILE A 275 2.98 16.79 17.13
N GLU A 276 1.71 16.96 16.75
CA GLU A 276 0.55 16.80 17.64
C GLU A 276 0.57 15.40 18.29
N THR A 277 0.88 14.35 17.53
CA THR A 277 1.00 13.00 18.08
C THR A 277 2.16 12.91 19.09
N PHE A 278 3.34 13.44 18.79
CA PHE A 278 4.45 13.47 19.74
C PHE A 278 4.14 14.29 21.02
N GLN A 279 3.26 15.29 20.92
CA GLN A 279 2.81 16.16 22.01
C GLN A 279 1.65 15.58 22.84
N ASN A 280 0.77 14.78 22.24
CA ASN A 280 -0.44 14.24 22.90
C ASN A 280 -0.37 12.75 23.23
N ALA A 281 0.53 11.97 22.61
CA ALA A 281 0.66 10.53 22.88
C ALA A 281 0.99 10.23 24.35
N THR A 282 0.29 9.23 24.88
CA THR A 282 0.43 8.71 26.25
C THR A 282 1.25 7.42 26.29
N THR A 283 1.36 6.73 25.16
CA THR A 283 2.04 5.44 24.99
C THR A 283 3.11 5.51 23.89
N TRP A 284 4.03 4.54 23.89
CA TRP A 284 4.94 4.36 22.76
C TRP A 284 4.25 3.86 21.49
N GLU A 285 3.14 3.13 21.61
CA GLU A 285 2.45 2.53 20.47
C GLU A 285 1.82 3.59 19.56
N GLU A 286 1.19 4.61 20.13
CA GLU A 286 0.66 5.77 19.38
C GLU A 286 1.77 6.46 18.56
N ILE A 287 2.94 6.64 19.18
CA ILE A 287 4.14 7.22 18.57
C ILE A 287 4.68 6.31 17.45
N ARG A 288 4.75 4.99 17.70
CA ARG A 288 5.23 3.98 16.74
C ARG A 288 4.35 3.92 15.50
N VAL A 289 3.02 3.88 15.68
CA VAL A 289 2.05 3.79 14.59
C VAL A 289 2.05 5.06 13.74
N ALA A 290 2.06 6.25 14.36
CA ALA A 290 2.10 7.50 13.60
C ALA A 290 3.39 7.66 12.80
N VAL A 291 4.54 7.31 13.38
CA VAL A 291 5.84 7.30 12.69
C VAL A 291 5.87 6.28 11.55
N ALA A 292 5.35 5.06 11.74
CA ALA A 292 5.34 4.03 10.70
C ALA A 292 4.48 4.40 9.48
N VAL A 293 3.49 5.29 9.64
CA VAL A 293 2.68 5.85 8.54
C VAL A 293 3.36 7.07 7.89
N ARG A 294 4.35 7.69 8.56
CA ARG A 294 4.91 9.03 8.25
C ARG A 294 6.43 9.10 8.48
N GLU A 295 7.14 8.10 7.96
CA GLU A 295 8.59 7.95 8.11
C GLU A 295 9.37 9.06 7.36
N ASP A 296 8.74 9.68 6.35
CA ASP A 296 9.27 10.78 5.53
C ASP A 296 9.40 12.10 6.31
N CYS A 297 8.33 12.55 6.96
CA CYS A 297 8.29 13.79 7.74
C CYS A 297 8.76 13.62 9.20
N LYS A 298 9.13 12.40 9.60
CA LYS A 298 9.65 12.02 10.92
C LYS A 298 10.80 12.88 11.44
N GLN A 299 11.81 13.16 10.59
CA GLN A 299 12.98 13.92 11.01
C GLN A 299 12.64 15.39 11.25
N GLU A 300 11.80 15.97 10.39
CA GLU A 300 11.33 17.35 10.50
C GLU A 300 10.46 17.55 11.76
N ALA A 301 9.44 16.72 11.93
CA ALA A 301 8.61 16.71 13.13
C ALA A 301 9.44 16.47 14.41
N TRP A 302 10.47 15.61 14.36
CA TRP A 302 11.37 15.41 15.49
C TRP A 302 12.24 16.65 15.77
N GLN A 303 12.67 17.42 14.76
CA GLN A 303 13.43 18.65 15.02
C GLN A 303 12.56 19.76 15.62
N ALA A 304 11.31 19.90 15.19
CA ALA A 304 10.37 20.91 15.66
C ALA A 304 10.05 20.82 17.18
N LEU A 305 10.10 19.62 17.78
CA LEU A 305 9.84 19.44 19.21
C LEU A 305 10.81 20.22 20.13
N THR A 306 10.30 20.73 21.24
CA THR A 306 11.11 21.30 22.32
C THR A 306 11.99 20.25 23.02
N PRO A 307 13.05 20.66 23.75
CA PRO A 307 13.85 19.73 24.56
C PRO A 307 13.04 18.95 25.61
N VAL A 308 11.93 19.51 26.11
CA VAL A 308 11.06 18.88 27.12
C VAL A 308 10.24 17.75 26.50
N GLU A 309 9.62 17.98 25.34
CA GLU A 309 8.88 16.95 24.60
C GLU A 309 9.82 15.84 24.10
N LYS A 310 10.99 16.22 23.56
CA LYS A 310 12.07 15.28 23.21
C LYS A 310 12.50 14.41 24.41
N LYS A 311 12.52 14.96 25.63
CA LYS A 311 12.76 14.20 26.87
C LYS A 311 11.58 13.27 27.20
N ARG A 312 10.33 13.74 27.10
CA ARG A 312 9.12 12.94 27.37
C ARG A 312 9.00 11.72 26.43
N VAL A 313 9.20 11.90 25.12
CA VAL A 313 9.19 10.79 24.15
C VAL A 313 10.32 9.79 24.42
N ARG A 314 11.50 10.25 24.89
CA ARG A 314 12.57 9.35 25.34
C ARG A 314 12.23 8.59 26.63
N THR A 315 11.39 9.14 27.51
CA THR A 315 10.85 8.42 28.67
C THR A 315 9.92 7.29 28.22
N LEU A 316 8.93 7.59 27.36
CA LEU A 316 7.95 6.62 26.85
C LEU A 316 8.59 5.47 26.04
N MET A 317 9.69 5.73 25.33
CA MET A 317 10.38 4.74 24.50
C MET A 317 10.85 3.50 25.31
N PRO A 318 10.52 2.25 24.89
CA PRO A 318 10.92 1.02 25.57
C PRO A 318 12.43 0.85 25.74
N ILE A 319 12.83 0.02 26.70
CA ILE A 319 14.23 -0.29 27.02
C ILE A 319 14.88 -1.06 25.87
N GLU A 320 14.09 -1.88 25.19
CA GLU A 320 14.43 -2.70 24.03
C GLU A 320 14.81 -1.81 22.84
N VAL A 321 13.98 -0.79 22.57
CA VAL A 321 14.23 0.21 21.52
C VAL A 321 15.44 1.08 21.86
N LYS A 322 15.69 1.38 23.15
CA LYS A 322 16.92 2.06 23.61
C LYS A 322 18.16 1.19 23.31
N LYS A 323 18.17 -0.06 23.74
CA LYS A 323 19.24 -1.05 23.47
C LYS A 323 19.51 -1.22 21.97
N LEU A 324 18.47 -1.28 21.14
CA LEU A 324 18.60 -1.37 19.67
C LEU A 324 19.16 -0.08 19.03
N LYS A 325 18.77 1.11 19.50
CA LYS A 325 19.37 2.38 19.05
C LYS A 325 20.85 2.48 19.43
N GLU A 326 21.23 2.01 20.60
CA GLU A 326 22.63 1.91 21.02
C GLU A 326 23.41 0.90 20.17
N ALA A 327 22.85 -0.28 19.89
CA ALA A 327 23.46 -1.27 19.00
C ALA A 327 23.67 -0.73 17.57
N LYS A 328 22.70 0.02 17.03
CA LYS A 328 22.82 0.70 15.72
C LYS A 328 23.90 1.79 15.75
N LYS A 329 23.96 2.59 16.82
CA LYS A 329 25.03 3.60 17.01
C LYS A 329 26.42 2.97 17.16
N ALA A 330 26.50 1.77 17.73
CA ALA A 330 27.73 0.99 17.88
C ALA A 330 28.10 0.16 16.63
N GLY A 331 27.36 0.27 15.53
CA GLY A 331 27.63 -0.46 14.27
C GLY A 331 27.34 -1.97 14.31
N LEU A 332 26.81 -2.51 15.41
CA LEU A 332 26.50 -3.94 15.57
C LEU A 332 25.32 -4.39 14.70
N ILE A 333 24.43 -3.45 14.33
CA ILE A 333 23.28 -3.67 13.45
C ILE A 333 23.17 -2.49 12.47
N VAL A 334 22.71 -2.78 11.25
CA VAL A 334 22.49 -1.77 10.21
C VAL A 334 21.22 -1.00 10.50
N ASP A 335 20.16 -1.72 10.86
CA ASP A 335 18.84 -1.14 11.06
C ASP A 335 17.92 -2.09 11.85
N PHE A 336 16.80 -1.59 12.37
CA PHE A 336 15.78 -2.41 13.02
C PHE A 336 14.37 -1.82 12.86
N GLN A 337 13.37 -2.70 12.84
CA GLN A 337 11.95 -2.34 12.77
C GLN A 337 11.17 -3.12 13.84
N GLU A 338 10.38 -2.41 14.66
CA GLU A 338 9.47 -3.02 15.64
C GLU A 338 8.19 -3.46 14.93
N LEU A 339 8.01 -4.77 14.74
CA LEU A 339 6.87 -5.35 14.02
C LEU A 339 5.58 -5.26 14.86
N ARG A 340 5.71 -5.69 16.12
CA ARG A 340 4.70 -5.56 17.18
C ARG A 340 5.43 -5.32 18.50
N GLU A 341 4.70 -4.92 19.53
CA GLU A 341 5.25 -4.76 20.89
C GLU A 341 6.12 -5.97 21.29
N GLY A 342 7.36 -5.69 21.67
CA GLY A 342 8.34 -6.70 22.09
C GLY A 342 8.84 -7.64 20.98
N VAL A 343 8.65 -7.36 19.68
CA VAL A 343 9.21 -8.15 18.57
C VAL A 343 9.80 -7.26 17.48
N TYR A 344 11.09 -7.45 17.22
CA TYR A 344 11.93 -6.60 16.38
C TYR A 344 12.52 -7.41 15.22
N GLN A 345 12.38 -6.92 13.98
CA GLN A 345 13.19 -7.39 12.85
C GLN A 345 14.47 -6.57 12.79
N VAL A 346 15.62 -7.23 12.81
CA VAL A 346 16.95 -6.60 12.94
C VAL A 346 17.80 -6.96 11.72
N ARG A 347 18.31 -5.95 11.02
CA ARG A 347 19.18 -6.11 9.84
C ARG A 347 20.65 -6.01 10.24
N ARG A 348 21.47 -6.97 9.81
CA ARG A 348 22.92 -7.03 10.06
C ARG A 348 23.69 -6.87 8.76
N MET A 349 24.96 -6.44 8.85
CA MET A 349 25.88 -6.52 7.71
C MET A 349 25.93 -7.98 7.23
N GLY A 350 25.81 -8.19 5.91
CA GLY A 350 25.77 -9.51 5.29
C GLY A 350 24.45 -10.29 5.36
N ASN A 351 23.43 -9.87 6.15
CA ASN A 351 22.12 -10.55 6.17
C ASN A 351 20.99 -9.64 5.66
N VAL A 352 20.57 -9.90 4.41
CA VAL A 352 19.57 -9.11 3.67
C VAL A 352 18.15 -9.28 4.21
N LEU A 353 17.79 -10.47 4.71
CA LEU A 353 16.40 -10.80 5.09
C LEU A 353 16.02 -10.26 6.48
N GLY A 354 17.01 -10.00 7.34
CA GLY A 354 16.81 -9.58 8.73
C GLY A 354 16.37 -10.73 9.64
N GLU A 355 16.78 -10.67 10.91
CA GLU A 355 16.45 -11.68 11.92
C GLU A 355 15.35 -11.16 12.86
N VAL A 356 14.37 -12.01 13.20
CA VAL A 356 13.26 -11.63 14.09
C VAL A 356 13.58 -12.02 15.53
N VAL A 357 13.66 -11.01 16.41
CA VAL A 357 14.12 -11.10 17.79
C VAL A 357 13.01 -10.63 18.74
N SER A 358 12.63 -11.45 19.71
CA SER A 358 11.72 -11.05 20.80
C SER A 358 12.47 -10.29 21.88
N ALA A 359 11.80 -9.41 22.63
CA ALA A 359 12.37 -8.70 23.77
C ALA A 359 13.04 -9.65 24.77
N SER A 360 12.40 -10.78 25.07
CA SER A 360 12.91 -11.87 25.91
C SER A 360 14.22 -12.53 25.43
N ARG A 361 14.58 -12.36 24.15
CA ARG A 361 15.82 -12.88 23.54
C ARG A 361 16.79 -11.76 23.14
N LEU A 362 16.40 -10.50 23.28
CA LEU A 362 17.16 -9.35 22.78
C LEU A 362 18.52 -9.20 23.47
N ASP A 363 18.60 -9.41 24.78
CA ASP A 363 19.88 -9.31 25.50
C ASP A 363 20.86 -10.44 25.13
N ALA A 364 20.36 -11.67 24.92
CA ALA A 364 21.16 -12.78 24.42
C ALA A 364 21.64 -12.53 22.98
N PHE A 365 20.78 -11.99 22.11
CA PHE A 365 21.12 -11.60 20.74
C PHE A 365 22.17 -10.47 20.71
N LEU A 366 22.03 -9.44 21.55
CA LEU A 366 23.00 -8.35 21.66
C LEU A 366 24.32 -8.81 22.29
N ALA A 367 24.30 -9.77 23.21
CA ALA A 367 25.51 -10.43 23.73
C ALA A 367 26.21 -11.23 22.62
N GLN A 368 25.47 -12.00 21.81
CA GLN A 368 26.02 -12.72 20.66
C GLN A 368 26.67 -11.77 19.65
N LEU A 369 26.09 -10.59 19.38
CA LEU A 369 26.70 -9.58 18.50
C LEU A 369 27.95 -8.91 19.07
N ARG A 370 28.11 -8.88 20.40
CA ARG A 370 29.34 -8.40 21.06
C ARG A 370 30.41 -9.50 21.15
N GLY A 371 30.01 -10.76 21.27
CA GLY A 371 30.91 -11.93 21.36
C GLY A 371 31.37 -12.47 20.01
N GLY A 372 30.56 -12.34 18.95
CA GLY A 372 30.84 -12.85 17.60
C GLY A 372 31.91 -12.10 16.80
N GLY A 373 32.76 -11.31 17.46
CA GLY A 373 33.82 -10.51 16.85
C GLY A 373 35.06 -11.30 16.45
N GLN A 374 34.91 -12.50 15.89
CA GLN A 374 36.03 -13.30 15.37
C GLN A 374 35.70 -13.94 14.01
N SER A 375 36.70 -13.91 13.12
CA SER A 375 36.78 -14.71 11.88
C SER A 375 35.74 -14.45 10.79
N PHE A 376 35.79 -13.26 10.19
CA PHE A 376 35.73 -13.14 8.73
C PHE A 376 36.90 -12.28 8.24
N ALA A 377 37.94 -12.96 7.75
CA ALA A 377 39.12 -12.45 7.07
C ALA A 377 39.44 -13.40 5.91
#